data_AF-A0A662LR89-F1
#
_entry.id   AF-A0A662LR89-F1
#
_cell.length_a   1.000
_cell.length_b   1.000
_cell.length_c   1.000
_cell.angle_alpha   90.00
_cell.angle_beta   90.00
_cell.angle_gamma   90.00
#
_symmetry.space_group_name_H-M   'P 1'
#
loop_
_entity.id
_entity.type
_entity.pdbx_description
1 polymer ?
#
loop_
_entity_poly.entity_id
_entity_poly.type
_entity_poly.pdbx_seq_one_letter_code
_entity_poly.pdbx_strand_id
1 'polypeptide(L)'
;MRIIDENKLKKLYYDERLTLVEIANEFDVCKQTIQRRINTLGLEKREKLLMVEDLKGVKINKLTFLEYIKNDKFGKAVWLCRCECGREKNLNASAIKAGLTTSCGCNKQKSLRTGFELISGAFWNKLKKSALSRDIEFNISIEEAWNIYIEQEEKCAISGVELVMYPNNDRSRIQTASPDRIDSTKGYATDNFQWVHKRINRMKNILSTDELLFWINKIYMRNKNYKIKSFNVNNLTWD
;
A
#
# COMPACT_ATOMS: atom_id res chain seq x y z
N MET A 1 -13.17 36.98 41.39
CA MET A 1 -13.77 35.95 40.50
C MET A 1 -14.67 36.69 39.52
N ARG A 2 -14.43 36.62 38.20
CA ARG A 2 -15.35 37.24 37.23
C ARG A 2 -16.70 36.52 37.34
N ILE A 3 -17.76 37.27 37.67
CA ILE A 3 -19.09 36.69 37.88
C ILE A 3 -19.68 36.40 36.51
N ILE A 4 -19.92 35.12 36.21
CA ILE A 4 -20.64 34.70 35.00
C ILE A 4 -22.12 34.66 35.37
N ASP A 5 -22.87 35.64 34.85
CA ASP A 5 -24.33 35.69 34.94
C ASP A 5 -24.93 34.47 34.22
N GLU A 6 -25.70 33.67 34.97
CA GLU A 6 -26.28 32.41 34.48
C GLU A 6 -27.37 32.63 33.43
N ASN A 7 -28.13 33.72 33.54
CA ASN A 7 -29.18 34.07 32.57
C ASN A 7 -28.54 34.54 31.26
N LYS A 8 -27.51 35.38 31.34
CA LYS A 8 -26.74 35.79 30.15
C LYS A 8 -26.07 34.57 29.49
N LEU A 9 -25.46 33.68 30.28
CA LEU A 9 -24.85 32.45 29.76
C LEU A 9 -25.87 31.54 29.05
N LYS A 10 -27.04 31.30 29.66
CA LYS A 10 -28.11 30.49 29.04
C LYS A 10 -28.60 31.12 27.74
N LYS A 11 -28.83 32.44 27.71
CA LYS A 11 -29.22 33.18 26.51
C LYS A 11 -28.19 33.04 25.38
N LEU A 12 -26.91 33.31 25.67
CA LEU A 12 -25.84 33.19 24.68
C LEU A 12 -25.68 31.75 24.15
N TYR A 13 -25.93 30.76 25.01
CA TYR A 13 -25.73 29.34 24.70
C TYR A 13 -26.91 28.69 23.95
N TYR A 14 -28.15 28.95 24.37
CA TYR A 14 -29.38 28.38 23.80
C TYR A 14 -30.01 29.25 22.72
N ASP A 15 -30.14 30.56 22.96
CA ASP A 15 -30.89 31.45 22.07
C ASP A 15 -29.99 31.97 20.95
N GLU A 16 -28.81 32.51 21.29
CA GLU A 16 -27.87 33.08 20.32
C GLU A 16 -26.91 32.02 19.74
N ARG A 17 -26.88 30.83 20.34
CA ARG A 17 -26.17 29.63 19.86
C ARG A 17 -24.67 29.83 19.59
N LEU A 18 -24.05 30.77 20.29
CA LEU A 18 -22.61 31.02 20.22
C LEU A 18 -21.80 29.78 20.61
N THR A 19 -20.62 29.63 20.02
CA THR A 19 -19.64 28.61 20.42
C THR A 19 -19.10 28.92 21.81
N LEU A 20 -18.56 27.91 22.49
CA LEU A 20 -17.95 28.10 23.82
C LEU A 20 -16.76 29.06 23.81
N VAL A 21 -16.15 29.29 22.64
CA VAL A 21 -15.05 30.25 22.48
C VAL A 21 -15.60 31.67 22.40
N GLU A 22 -16.65 31.89 21.61
CA GLU A 22 -17.32 33.20 21.52
C GLU A 22 -17.93 33.63 22.84
N ILE A 23 -18.60 32.71 23.56
CA ILE A 23 -19.12 32.98 24.91
C ILE A 23 -17.98 33.31 25.88
N ALA A 24 -16.83 32.62 25.76
CA ALA A 24 -15.66 32.91 26.58
C ALA A 24 -15.16 34.33 26.35
N ASN A 25 -15.13 34.80 25.10
CA ASN A 25 -14.73 36.17 24.77
C ASN A 25 -15.71 37.21 25.35
N GLU A 26 -17.02 36.95 25.30
CA GLU A 26 -18.07 37.82 25.87
C GLU A 26 -17.95 38.04 27.38
N PHE A 27 -17.45 37.04 28.10
CA PHE A 27 -17.22 37.12 29.55
C PHE A 27 -15.77 37.44 29.91
N ASP A 28 -14.91 37.62 28.91
CA ASP A 28 -13.46 37.73 29.06
C ASP A 28 -12.91 36.60 29.97
N VAL A 29 -13.17 35.34 29.63
CA VAL A 29 -12.69 34.18 30.38
C VAL A 29 -12.22 33.10 29.41
N CYS A 30 -11.47 32.11 29.89
CA CYS A 30 -11.11 30.98 29.04
C CYS A 30 -12.33 30.08 28.76
N LYS A 31 -12.32 29.42 27.60
CA LYS A 31 -13.32 28.41 27.19
C LYS A 31 -13.58 27.36 28.27
N GLN A 32 -12.54 26.94 28.98
CA GLN A 32 -12.63 25.92 30.04
C GLN A 32 -13.49 26.40 31.21
N THR A 33 -13.47 27.69 31.54
CA THR A 33 -14.33 28.29 32.58
C THR A 33 -15.79 28.22 32.19
N ILE A 34 -16.13 28.60 30.95
CA ILE A 34 -17.50 28.47 30.42
C ILE A 34 -17.94 27.01 30.40
N GLN A 35 -17.09 26.10 29.92
CA GLN A 35 -17.39 24.67 29.90
C GLN A 35 -17.66 24.10 31.29
N ARG A 36 -16.84 24.46 32.29
CA ARG A 36 -17.07 24.07 33.69
C ARG A 36 -18.40 24.61 34.20
N ARG A 37 -18.71 25.88 33.91
CA ARG A 37 -19.95 26.53 34.36
C ARG A 37 -21.20 25.86 33.77
N ILE A 38 -21.17 25.53 32.47
CA ILE A 38 -22.22 24.76 31.79
C ILE A 38 -22.43 23.40 32.49
N ASN A 39 -21.35 22.68 32.79
CA ASN A 39 -21.42 21.39 33.48
C ASN A 39 -21.97 21.52 34.90
N THR A 40 -21.53 22.52 35.67
CA THR A 40 -22.02 22.78 37.03
C THR A 40 -23.50 23.13 37.06
N LEU A 41 -23.98 23.87 36.06
CA LEU A 41 -25.39 24.25 35.92
C LEU A 41 -26.27 23.14 35.33
N GLY A 42 -25.69 22.00 34.96
CA GLY A 42 -26.43 20.88 34.35
C GLY A 42 -27.07 21.24 33.01
N LEU A 43 -26.52 22.21 32.27
CA LEU A 43 -27.11 22.63 31.00
C LEU A 43 -26.96 21.50 29.99
N GLU A 44 -28.09 21.05 29.44
CA GLU A 44 -28.11 20.01 28.42
C GLU A 44 -27.33 20.46 27.18
N LYS A 45 -26.66 19.50 26.53
CA LYS A 45 -26.02 19.75 25.24
C LYS A 45 -27.10 20.15 24.25
N ARG A 46 -26.99 21.35 23.70
CA ARG A 46 -27.86 21.77 22.60
C ARG A 46 -27.82 20.71 21.49
N GLU A 47 -28.98 20.30 21.00
CA GLU A 47 -29.05 19.49 19.79
C GLU A 47 -28.27 20.23 18.71
N LYS A 48 -27.38 19.54 17.99
CA LYS A 48 -26.64 20.15 16.88
C LYS A 48 -27.68 20.70 15.91
N LEU A 49 -27.82 22.03 15.82
CA LEU A 49 -28.35 22.65 14.61
C LEU A 49 -27.41 22.14 13.52
N LEU A 50 -27.97 21.34 12.62
CA LEU A 50 -27.29 20.93 11.41
C LEU A 50 -27.05 22.20 10.59
N MET A 51 -25.98 22.94 10.88
CA MET A 51 -25.23 23.62 9.83
C MET A 51 -24.46 22.56 9.03
N VAL A 52 -25.24 21.63 8.49
CA VAL A 52 -25.01 21.14 7.16
C VAL A 52 -25.29 22.37 6.31
N GLU A 53 -24.25 23.16 6.01
CA GLU A 53 -24.28 23.95 4.77
C GLU A 53 -24.88 23.01 3.73
N ASP A 54 -26.00 23.36 3.12
CA ASP A 54 -26.71 22.44 2.24
C ASP A 54 -25.80 22.12 1.05
N LEU A 55 -24.98 21.07 1.19
CA LEU A 55 -24.03 20.65 0.17
C LEU A 55 -24.79 19.99 -0.98
N LYS A 56 -26.11 19.78 -0.88
CA LYS A 56 -26.90 19.18 -1.94
C LYS A 56 -26.74 19.99 -3.22
N GLY A 57 -26.34 19.30 -4.29
CA GLY A 57 -26.05 19.90 -5.59
C GLY A 57 -24.65 20.51 -5.73
N VAL A 58 -23.90 20.69 -4.65
CA VAL A 58 -22.52 21.17 -4.72
C VAL A 58 -21.64 20.10 -5.36
N LYS A 59 -20.83 20.52 -6.33
CA LYS A 59 -19.81 19.67 -6.98
C LYS A 59 -18.42 20.06 -6.50
N ILE A 60 -17.67 19.08 -6.00
CA ILE A 60 -16.26 19.22 -5.62
C ILE A 60 -15.49 18.10 -6.31
N ASN A 61 -14.43 18.45 -7.05
CA ASN A 61 -13.71 17.51 -7.92
C ASN A 61 -14.70 16.78 -8.86
N LYS A 62 -14.64 15.45 -8.90
CA LYS A 62 -15.54 14.62 -9.72
C LYS A 62 -16.82 14.21 -9.00
N LEU A 63 -17.11 14.77 -7.82
CA LEU A 63 -18.18 14.30 -6.93
C LEU A 63 -19.22 15.40 -6.72
N THR A 64 -20.47 15.08 -6.99
CA THR A 64 -21.65 15.91 -6.69
C THR A 64 -22.38 15.34 -5.49
N PHE A 65 -22.61 16.15 -4.47
CA PHE A 65 -23.35 15.78 -3.27
C PHE A 65 -24.85 15.69 -3.59
N LEU A 66 -25.49 14.56 -3.30
CA LEU A 66 -26.92 14.31 -3.58
C LEU A 66 -27.78 14.39 -2.33
N GLU A 67 -27.39 13.68 -1.28
CA GLU A 67 -28.22 13.52 -0.08
C GLU A 67 -27.36 13.31 1.17
N TYR A 68 -27.73 13.94 2.27
CA TYR A 68 -27.14 13.66 3.57
C TYR A 68 -27.69 12.33 4.11
N ILE A 69 -26.80 11.41 4.48
CA ILE A 69 -27.20 10.09 4.97
C ILE A 69 -27.20 10.06 6.51
N LYS A 70 -26.03 10.28 7.10
CA LYS A 70 -25.83 10.21 8.56
C LYS A 70 -24.47 10.76 8.95
N ASN A 71 -24.22 10.87 10.25
CA ASN A 71 -22.87 10.98 10.76
C ASN A 71 -22.25 9.60 10.97
N ASP A 72 -20.94 9.48 10.73
CA ASP A 72 -20.19 8.28 11.11
C ASP A 72 -19.99 8.20 12.63
N LYS A 73 -19.37 7.12 13.11
CA LYS A 73 -19.07 6.91 14.55
C LYS A 73 -18.16 7.98 15.17
N PHE A 74 -17.51 8.80 14.33
CA PHE A 74 -16.66 9.92 14.75
C PHE A 74 -17.36 11.27 14.58
N GLY A 75 -18.66 11.28 14.27
CA GLY A 75 -19.45 12.49 14.12
C GLY A 75 -19.25 13.25 12.82
N LYS A 76 -18.64 12.62 11.79
CA LYS A 76 -18.43 13.27 10.48
C LYS A 76 -19.58 12.98 9.53
N ALA A 77 -20.03 14.01 8.82
CA ALA A 77 -21.15 13.92 7.88
C ALA A 77 -20.80 13.02 6.68
N VAL A 78 -21.62 11.99 6.48
CA VAL A 78 -21.59 11.07 5.34
C VAL A 78 -22.72 11.44 4.39
N TRP A 79 -22.36 11.62 3.12
CA TRP A 79 -23.26 12.01 2.04
C TRP A 79 -23.23 10.99 0.92
N LEU A 80 -24.40 10.74 0.34
CA LEU A 80 -24.50 10.10 -0.95
C LEU A 80 -23.99 11.09 -2.01
N CYS A 81 -22.94 10.70 -2.71
CA CYS A 81 -22.34 11.53 -3.77
C CYS A 81 -22.37 10.77 -5.09
N ARG A 82 -22.79 11.45 -6.16
CA ARG A 82 -22.67 10.94 -7.54
C ARG A 82 -21.38 11.41 -8.16
N CYS A 83 -20.59 10.50 -8.67
CA CYS A 83 -19.38 10.85 -9.41
C CYS A 83 -19.70 11.10 -10.88
N GLU A 84 -18.86 11.88 -11.57
CA GLU A 84 -18.86 12.00 -13.04
C GLU A 84 -18.84 10.64 -13.76
N CYS A 85 -18.33 9.61 -13.10
CA CYS A 85 -18.35 8.21 -13.55
C CYS A 85 -19.76 7.57 -13.59
N GLY A 86 -20.79 8.29 -13.16
CA GLY A 86 -22.17 7.80 -13.01
C GLY A 86 -22.44 7.01 -11.71
N ARG A 87 -21.41 6.52 -11.02
CA ARG A 87 -21.59 5.77 -9.76
C ARG A 87 -21.86 6.69 -8.58
N GLU A 88 -22.74 6.21 -7.70
CA GLU A 88 -23.05 6.84 -6.43
C GLU A 88 -22.32 6.13 -5.29
N LYS A 89 -21.87 6.91 -4.30
CA LYS A 89 -21.14 6.38 -3.14
C LYS A 89 -21.34 7.23 -1.91
N ASN A 90 -21.50 6.58 -0.77
CA ASN A 90 -21.52 7.22 0.54
C ASN A 90 -20.10 7.63 0.93
N LEU A 91 -19.86 8.94 0.97
CA LEU A 91 -18.54 9.53 1.19
C LEU A 91 -18.58 10.57 2.30
N ASN A 92 -17.44 10.76 2.94
CA ASN A 92 -17.30 11.71 4.02
C ASN A 92 -17.11 13.13 3.46
N ALA A 93 -18.00 14.06 3.84
CA ALA A 93 -17.95 15.44 3.35
C ALA A 93 -16.62 16.13 3.70
N SER A 94 -16.10 15.91 4.91
CA SER A 94 -14.82 16.51 5.32
C SER A 94 -13.64 15.98 4.51
N ALA A 95 -13.65 14.70 4.12
CA ALA A 95 -12.59 14.11 3.28
C ALA A 95 -12.64 14.63 1.84
N ILE A 96 -13.83 14.89 1.31
CA ILE A 96 -14.00 15.50 -0.03
C ILE A 96 -13.54 16.97 0.01
N LYS A 97 -13.99 17.75 1.00
CA LYS A 97 -13.59 19.16 1.19
C LYS A 97 -12.08 19.31 1.37
N ALA A 98 -11.44 18.38 2.08
CA ALA A 98 -9.99 18.35 2.27
C ALA A 98 -9.20 17.82 1.06
N GLY A 99 -9.86 17.42 -0.04
CA GLY A 99 -9.20 16.87 -1.23
C GLY A 99 -8.68 15.44 -1.11
N LEU A 100 -8.90 14.76 0.02
CA LEU A 100 -8.49 13.37 0.24
C LEU A 100 -9.33 12.38 -0.58
N THR A 101 -10.55 12.77 -0.97
CA THR A 101 -11.42 11.98 -1.84
C THR A 101 -11.86 12.81 -3.04
N THR A 102 -11.37 12.44 -4.22
CA THR A 102 -11.58 13.21 -5.46
C THR A 102 -12.51 12.51 -6.47
N SER A 103 -12.86 11.24 -6.26
CA SER A 103 -13.74 10.46 -7.15
C SER A 103 -14.43 9.27 -6.45
N CYS A 104 -15.37 8.60 -7.14
CA CYS A 104 -16.00 7.34 -6.72
C CYS A 104 -14.98 6.18 -6.54
N GLY A 105 -13.75 6.35 -7.02
CA GLY A 105 -12.76 5.29 -7.19
C GLY A 105 -12.79 4.66 -8.58
N CYS A 106 -13.53 5.22 -9.54
CA CYS A 106 -13.53 4.73 -10.94
C CYS A 106 -12.18 4.81 -11.63
N ASN A 107 -11.36 5.80 -11.23
CA ASN A 107 -10.03 6.00 -11.75
C ASN A 107 -8.98 5.18 -11.00
N LYS A 108 -9.36 4.42 -9.97
CA LYS A 108 -8.53 3.27 -9.59
C LYS A 108 -8.70 2.30 -10.73
N GLN A 109 -7.77 2.34 -11.68
CA GLN A 109 -7.65 1.35 -12.74
C GLN A 109 -7.95 0.01 -12.09
N LYS A 110 -8.97 -0.69 -12.61
CA LYS A 110 -9.11 -2.14 -12.35
C LYS A 110 -7.71 -2.68 -12.45
N SER A 111 -7.21 -3.37 -11.43
CA SER A 111 -5.92 -4.04 -11.52
C SER A 111 -6.03 -4.99 -12.71
N LEU A 112 -5.61 -4.52 -13.89
CA LEU A 112 -5.18 -5.36 -14.98
C LEU A 112 -4.26 -6.37 -14.30
N ARG A 113 -4.46 -7.66 -14.54
CA ARG A 113 -3.47 -8.65 -14.08
C ARG A 113 -2.13 -8.12 -14.58
N THR A 114 -1.30 -7.61 -13.68
CA THR A 114 -0.02 -6.98 -14.01
C THR A 114 1.08 -8.04 -14.15
N GLY A 115 0.72 -9.30 -13.92
CA GLY A 115 1.57 -10.47 -14.05
C GLY A 115 1.12 -11.38 -15.19
N PHE A 116 1.91 -12.42 -15.43
CA PHE A 116 1.71 -13.41 -16.47
C PHE A 116 1.97 -14.79 -15.88
N GLU A 117 1.01 -15.69 -16.00
CA GLU A 117 1.03 -17.02 -15.37
C GLU A 117 1.39 -16.97 -13.87
N LEU A 118 2.50 -17.60 -13.46
CA LEU A 118 2.96 -17.58 -12.07
C LEU A 118 3.84 -16.36 -11.74
N ILE A 119 4.23 -15.56 -12.73
CA ILE A 119 5.02 -14.34 -12.50
C ILE A 119 4.08 -13.22 -12.08
N SER A 120 4.06 -12.91 -10.78
CA SER A 120 3.25 -11.79 -10.29
C SER A 120 3.73 -10.44 -10.84
N GLY A 121 2.81 -9.54 -11.15
CA GLY A 121 3.16 -8.19 -11.62
C GLY A 121 3.89 -7.35 -10.58
N ALA A 122 3.66 -7.62 -9.30
CA ALA A 122 4.39 -6.98 -8.22
C ALA A 122 5.87 -7.42 -8.21
N PHE A 123 6.14 -8.72 -8.42
CA PHE A 123 7.48 -9.25 -8.55
C PHE A 123 8.19 -8.68 -9.79
N TRP A 124 7.52 -8.68 -10.94
CA TRP A 124 8.05 -8.14 -12.19
C TRP A 124 8.39 -6.65 -12.10
N ASN A 125 7.48 -5.85 -11.54
CA ASN A 125 7.74 -4.41 -11.34
C ASN A 125 8.89 -4.15 -10.37
N LYS A 126 9.06 -4.99 -9.34
CA LYS A 126 10.20 -4.89 -8.42
C LYS A 126 11.52 -5.16 -9.15
N LEU A 127 11.54 -6.17 -10.03
CA LEU A 127 12.70 -6.50 -10.84
C LEU A 127 13.08 -5.32 -11.76
N LYS A 128 12.12 -4.78 -12.52
CA LYS A 128 12.32 -3.61 -13.38
C LYS A 128 12.88 -2.41 -12.62
N LYS A 129 12.28 -2.07 -11.46
CA LYS A 129 12.77 -0.98 -10.60
C LYS A 129 14.19 -1.21 -10.11
N SER A 130 14.51 -2.45 -9.74
CA SER A 130 15.86 -2.80 -9.28
C SER A 130 16.89 -2.74 -10.41
N ALA A 131 16.53 -3.12 -11.63
CA ALA A 131 17.41 -2.96 -12.80
C ALA A 131 17.67 -1.47 -13.08
N LEU A 132 16.60 -0.67 -13.14
CA LEU A 132 16.68 0.78 -13.34
C LEU A 132 17.55 1.49 -12.30
N SER A 133 17.43 1.12 -11.02
CA SER A 133 18.25 1.73 -9.95
C SER A 133 19.74 1.41 -10.03
N ARG A 134 20.12 0.42 -10.85
CA ARG A 134 21.51 -0.02 -11.07
C ARG A 134 21.99 0.29 -12.50
N ASP A 135 21.21 1.07 -13.25
CA ASP A 135 21.48 1.39 -14.66
C ASP A 135 21.65 0.14 -15.54
N ILE A 136 20.82 -0.87 -15.30
CA ILE A 136 20.79 -2.10 -16.08
C ILE A 136 19.62 -2.04 -17.04
N GLU A 137 19.91 -2.12 -18.34
CA GLU A 137 18.92 -2.17 -19.40
C GLU A 137 17.97 -3.37 -19.22
N PHE A 138 16.68 -3.18 -19.51
CA PHE A 138 15.63 -4.17 -19.25
C PHE A 138 14.74 -4.35 -20.48
N ASN A 139 15.23 -5.13 -21.44
CA ASN A 139 14.63 -5.39 -22.75
C ASN A 139 14.14 -6.84 -22.88
N ILE A 140 13.35 -7.26 -21.91
CA ILE A 140 12.65 -8.56 -21.94
C ILE A 140 11.21 -8.36 -21.46
N SER A 141 10.26 -9.02 -22.12
CA SER A 141 8.85 -9.06 -21.73
C SER A 141 8.61 -10.10 -20.62
N ILE A 142 7.44 -10.02 -19.98
CA ILE A 142 7.11 -10.98 -18.91
C ILE A 142 6.77 -12.37 -19.50
N GLU A 143 6.26 -12.37 -20.72
CA GLU A 143 5.92 -13.52 -21.55
C GLU A 143 7.19 -14.27 -21.98
N GLU A 144 8.21 -13.56 -22.47
CA GLU A 144 9.51 -14.17 -22.81
C GLU A 144 10.17 -14.77 -21.58
N ALA A 145 10.17 -14.06 -20.45
CA ALA A 145 10.70 -14.60 -19.20
C ALA A 145 9.94 -15.86 -18.76
N TRP A 146 8.62 -15.93 -18.95
CA TRP A 146 7.84 -17.14 -18.68
C TRP A 146 8.17 -18.29 -19.63
N ASN A 147 8.31 -18.01 -20.93
CA ASN A 147 8.66 -19.04 -21.90
C ASN A 147 10.01 -19.69 -21.56
N ILE A 148 11.01 -18.89 -21.17
CA ILE A 148 12.31 -19.39 -20.69
C ILE A 148 12.14 -20.28 -19.44
N TYR A 149 11.21 -19.94 -18.53
CA TYR A 149 10.93 -20.78 -17.35
C TYR A 149 10.45 -22.19 -17.73
N ILE A 150 9.55 -22.26 -18.73
CA ILE A 150 8.99 -23.51 -19.23
C ILE A 150 10.01 -24.29 -20.06
N GLU A 151 10.77 -23.61 -20.92
CA GLU A 151 11.85 -24.22 -21.71
C GLU A 151 12.95 -24.81 -20.83
N GLN A 152 13.20 -24.22 -19.66
CA GLN A 152 14.09 -24.76 -18.63
C GLN A 152 13.49 -25.92 -17.83
N GLU A 153 12.31 -26.42 -18.18
CA GLU A 153 11.57 -27.45 -17.44
C GLU A 153 11.42 -27.13 -15.94
N GLU A 154 11.19 -25.85 -15.62
CA GLU A 154 11.08 -25.37 -14.24
C GLU A 154 12.33 -25.63 -13.38
N LYS A 155 13.50 -25.81 -14.01
CA LYS A 155 14.78 -26.07 -13.33
C LYS A 155 15.72 -24.88 -13.39
N CYS A 156 16.60 -24.81 -12.40
CA CYS A 156 17.69 -23.84 -12.36
C CYS A 156 18.66 -24.10 -13.51
N ALA A 157 18.87 -23.10 -14.37
CA ALA A 157 19.76 -23.20 -15.53
C ALA A 157 21.21 -23.58 -15.16
N ILE A 158 21.67 -23.21 -13.96
CA ILE A 158 23.04 -23.50 -13.51
C ILE A 158 23.15 -24.82 -12.74
N SER A 159 22.20 -25.12 -11.84
CA SER A 159 22.34 -26.23 -10.89
C SER A 159 21.38 -27.39 -11.11
N GLY A 160 20.43 -27.27 -12.04
CA GLY A 160 19.41 -28.29 -12.34
C GLY A 160 18.38 -28.53 -11.24
N VAL A 161 18.46 -27.85 -10.10
CA VAL A 161 17.48 -27.98 -9.01
C VAL A 161 16.14 -27.40 -9.43
N GLU A 162 15.05 -28.02 -9.00
CA GLU A 162 13.70 -27.52 -9.23
C GLU A 162 13.51 -26.10 -8.68
N LEU A 163 12.82 -25.29 -9.46
CA LEU A 163 12.44 -23.93 -9.11
C LEU A 163 10.97 -23.91 -8.71
N VAL A 164 10.68 -23.04 -7.76
CA VAL A 164 9.34 -22.83 -7.24
C VAL A 164 8.98 -21.38 -7.46
N MET A 165 7.85 -21.14 -8.13
CA MET A 165 7.27 -19.83 -8.37
C MET A 165 5.80 -19.80 -7.93
N TYR A 166 5.39 -18.70 -7.30
CA TYR A 166 4.02 -18.54 -6.81
C TYR A 166 3.37 -17.28 -7.38
N PRO A 167 2.09 -17.33 -7.73
CA PRO A 167 1.40 -16.19 -8.36
C PRO A 167 1.16 -15.02 -7.39
N ASN A 168 1.26 -15.25 -6.08
CA ASN A 168 1.00 -14.27 -5.04
C ASN A 168 2.22 -14.05 -4.15
N ASN A 169 2.41 -12.82 -3.67
CA ASN A 169 3.40 -12.44 -2.64
C ASN A 169 3.01 -12.97 -1.24
N ASP A 170 2.65 -14.24 -1.15
CA ASP A 170 2.48 -14.90 0.14
C ASP A 170 3.85 -15.11 0.77
N ARG A 171 4.13 -14.34 1.83
CA ARG A 171 5.41 -14.38 2.55
C ARG A 171 5.65 -15.71 3.27
N SER A 172 4.61 -16.54 3.45
CA SER A 172 4.75 -17.87 4.05
C SER A 172 5.36 -18.88 3.08
N ARG A 173 5.28 -18.63 1.76
CA ARG A 173 5.78 -19.54 0.73
C ARG A 173 7.14 -19.10 0.21
N ILE A 174 8.04 -20.06 0.02
CA ILE A 174 9.41 -19.81 -0.42
C ILE A 174 9.47 -19.86 -1.95
N GLN A 175 9.35 -18.71 -2.61
CA GLN A 175 9.73 -18.62 -4.03
C GLN A 175 11.26 -18.77 -4.15
N THR A 176 11.71 -19.68 -5.01
CA THR A 176 13.13 -19.95 -5.26
C THR A 176 13.58 -19.51 -6.65
N ALA A 177 12.66 -19.43 -7.62
CA ALA A 177 12.93 -18.91 -8.95
C ALA A 177 13.37 -17.44 -8.88
N SER A 178 14.61 -17.19 -9.30
CA SER A 178 15.23 -15.87 -9.35
C SER A 178 15.69 -15.57 -10.78
N PRO A 179 15.39 -14.37 -11.31
CA PRO A 179 15.91 -13.93 -12.59
C PRO A 179 17.40 -13.65 -12.47
N ASP A 180 18.19 -14.17 -13.40
CA ASP A 180 19.62 -13.94 -13.53
C ASP A 180 19.97 -13.56 -14.97
N ARG A 181 21.09 -12.87 -15.14
CA ARG A 181 21.66 -12.52 -16.44
C ARG A 181 22.76 -13.52 -16.77
N ILE A 182 22.72 -14.14 -17.94
CA ILE A 182 23.74 -15.13 -18.35
C ILE A 182 25.13 -14.48 -18.29
N ASP A 183 25.26 -13.32 -18.93
CA ASP A 183 26.37 -12.39 -18.80
C ASP A 183 25.98 -11.21 -17.90
N SER A 184 26.61 -11.15 -16.72
CA SER A 184 26.37 -10.12 -15.69
C SER A 184 26.75 -8.70 -16.15
N THR A 185 27.54 -8.55 -17.22
CA THR A 185 27.96 -7.24 -17.76
C THR A 185 26.90 -6.61 -18.67
N LYS A 186 25.95 -7.40 -19.18
CA LYS A 186 24.89 -6.96 -20.11
C LYS A 186 23.56 -6.69 -19.40
N GLY A 187 22.60 -6.11 -20.13
CA GLY A 187 21.23 -5.92 -19.68
C GLY A 187 20.42 -7.22 -19.59
N TYR A 188 19.18 -7.13 -19.11
CA TYR A 188 18.21 -8.21 -19.30
C TYR A 188 17.67 -8.15 -20.73
N ALA A 189 17.83 -9.23 -21.47
CA ALA A 189 17.31 -9.44 -22.81
C ALA A 189 16.97 -10.92 -22.98
N THR A 190 16.15 -11.28 -23.97
CA THR A 190 15.69 -12.66 -24.20
C THR A 190 16.84 -13.65 -24.37
N ASP A 191 17.94 -13.23 -25.00
CA ASP A 191 19.16 -14.02 -25.20
C ASP A 191 20.16 -13.97 -24.02
N ASN A 192 19.93 -13.11 -23.02
CA ASN A 192 20.79 -12.93 -21.85
C ASN A 192 20.05 -13.16 -20.51
N PHE A 193 18.92 -13.87 -20.53
CA PHE A 193 18.09 -14.12 -19.36
C PHE A 193 18.05 -15.62 -19.04
N GLN A 194 18.11 -15.96 -17.75
CA GLN A 194 17.88 -17.32 -17.28
C GLN A 194 17.22 -17.33 -15.90
N TRP A 195 16.46 -18.38 -15.60
CA TRP A 195 15.98 -18.62 -14.23
C TRP A 195 16.96 -19.48 -13.46
N VAL A 196 17.32 -19.03 -12.27
CA VAL A 196 18.20 -19.76 -11.36
C VAL A 196 17.60 -19.80 -9.97
N HIS A 197 18.08 -20.74 -9.15
CA HIS A 197 17.68 -20.79 -7.75
C HIS A 197 18.30 -19.59 -7.01
N LYS A 198 17.53 -18.87 -6.18
CA LYS A 198 17.98 -17.63 -5.51
C LYS A 198 19.27 -17.74 -4.70
N ARG A 199 19.59 -18.93 -4.17
CA ARG A 199 20.88 -19.18 -3.50
C ARG A 199 22.03 -19.27 -4.51
N ILE A 200 21.80 -19.91 -5.67
CA ILE A 200 22.76 -19.95 -6.77
C ILE A 200 22.99 -18.53 -7.29
N ASN A 201 21.93 -17.75 -7.51
CA ASN A 201 22.07 -16.35 -7.94
C ASN A 201 22.92 -15.52 -6.98
N ARG A 202 22.72 -15.72 -5.66
CA ARG A 202 23.50 -15.04 -4.63
C ARG A 202 24.98 -15.47 -4.63
N MET A 203 25.26 -16.75 -4.93
CA MET A 203 26.64 -17.24 -5.05
C MET A 203 27.30 -16.74 -6.33
N LYS A 204 26.57 -16.70 -7.46
CA LYS A 204 27.05 -16.14 -8.72
C LYS A 204 27.38 -14.66 -8.57
N ASN A 205 26.44 -13.86 -8.06
CA ASN A 205 26.60 -12.42 -7.86
C ASN A 205 27.12 -11.73 -9.14
N ILE A 206 28.37 -11.25 -9.14
CA ILE A 206 29.01 -10.61 -10.30
C ILE A 206 29.80 -11.60 -11.17
N LEU A 207 30.07 -12.81 -10.67
CA LEU A 207 30.87 -13.82 -11.35
C LEU A 207 30.17 -14.29 -12.64
N SER A 208 30.97 -14.71 -13.61
CA SER A 208 30.49 -15.54 -14.70
C SER A 208 30.15 -16.95 -14.20
N THR A 209 29.39 -17.70 -15.00
CA THR A 209 29.09 -19.11 -14.70
C THR A 209 30.37 -19.94 -14.59
N ASP A 210 31.36 -19.70 -15.48
CA ASP A 210 32.63 -20.45 -15.47
C ASP A 210 33.46 -20.15 -14.21
N GLU A 211 33.52 -18.89 -13.80
CA GLU A 211 34.21 -18.49 -12.55
C GLU A 211 33.53 -19.13 -11.33
N LEU A 212 32.19 -19.12 -11.29
CA LEU A 212 31.44 -19.77 -10.23
C LEU A 212 31.75 -21.27 -10.16
N LEU A 213 31.70 -21.98 -11.29
CA LEU A 213 31.98 -23.41 -11.37
C LEU A 213 33.43 -23.73 -10.99
N PHE A 214 34.38 -22.88 -11.40
CA PHE A 214 35.77 -23.01 -11.00
C PHE A 214 35.93 -22.98 -9.47
N TRP A 215 35.35 -21.98 -8.80
CA TRP A 215 35.46 -21.87 -7.34
C TRP A 215 34.71 -22.98 -6.60
N ILE A 216 33.53 -23.37 -7.09
CA ILE A 216 32.80 -24.53 -6.57
C ILE A 216 33.67 -25.78 -6.64
N ASN A 217 34.33 -26.02 -7.78
CA ASN A 217 35.22 -27.17 -7.95
C ASN A 217 36.41 -27.11 -6.96
N LYS A 218 37.07 -25.96 -6.81
CA LYS A 218 38.18 -25.81 -5.85
C LYS A 218 37.74 -26.10 -4.41
N ILE A 219 36.59 -25.57 -3.99
CA ILE A 219 36.04 -25.78 -2.65
C ILE A 219 35.68 -27.25 -2.45
N TYR A 220 35.01 -27.87 -3.42
CA TYR A 220 34.61 -29.27 -3.38
C TYR A 220 35.83 -30.19 -3.27
N MET A 221 36.82 -30.02 -4.15
CA MET A 221 38.03 -30.86 -4.16
C MET A 221 38.82 -30.76 -2.85
N ARG A 222 38.89 -29.57 -2.24
CA ARG A 222 39.55 -29.37 -0.93
C ARG A 222 38.82 -30.08 0.20
N ASN A 223 37.49 -30.17 0.14
CA ASN A 223 36.62 -30.69 1.20
C ASN A 223 35.97 -32.03 0.84
N LYS A 224 36.53 -32.79 -0.11
CA LYS A 224 35.93 -34.04 -0.62
C LYS A 224 35.60 -35.09 0.46
N ASN A 225 36.29 -35.06 1.59
CA ASN A 225 36.09 -35.97 2.72
C ASN A 225 35.15 -35.40 3.80
N TYR A 226 34.66 -34.18 3.65
CA TYR A 226 33.74 -33.57 4.60
C TYR A 226 32.34 -34.15 4.43
N LYS A 227 31.77 -34.66 5.53
CA LYS A 227 30.40 -35.19 5.52
C LYS A 227 29.40 -34.03 5.60
N ILE A 228 28.85 -33.65 4.45
CA ILE A 228 27.82 -32.61 4.34
C ILE A 228 26.54 -33.11 5.05
N LYS A 229 25.97 -32.27 5.91
CA LYS A 229 24.65 -32.52 6.51
C LYS A 229 23.59 -32.48 5.41
N SER A 230 22.54 -33.28 5.54
CA SER A 230 21.42 -33.22 4.60
C SER A 230 20.74 -31.85 4.66
N PHE A 231 20.40 -31.34 3.48
CA PHE A 231 19.82 -30.02 3.30
C PHE A 231 18.59 -30.15 2.40
N ASN A 232 17.45 -29.70 2.90
CA ASN A 232 16.20 -29.67 2.14
C ASN A 232 16.16 -28.39 1.30
N VAL A 233 16.31 -28.54 -0.02
CA VAL A 233 16.36 -27.41 -0.97
C VAL A 233 15.02 -26.69 -1.08
N ASN A 234 13.90 -27.40 -0.92
CA ASN A 234 12.55 -26.86 -1.10
C ASN A 234 12.15 -25.95 0.08
N ASN A 235 12.48 -26.36 1.30
CA ASN A 235 12.15 -25.61 2.52
C ASN A 235 13.31 -24.77 3.06
N LEU A 236 14.47 -24.88 2.44
CA LEU A 236 15.70 -24.19 2.82
C LEU A 236 16.20 -24.50 4.24
N THR A 237 15.93 -25.70 4.74
CA THR A 237 16.26 -26.16 6.10
C THR A 237 17.37 -27.21 6.09
N TRP A 238 18.15 -27.25 7.18
CA TRP A 238 19.09 -28.34 7.46
C TRP A 238 18.40 -29.38 8.34
N ASP A 239 18.78 -30.64 8.17
CA ASP A 239 18.44 -31.70 9.13
C ASP A 239 19.32 -31.60 10.40
#